data_AF-I4LUJ6-F1
#
_entry.id   AF-I4LUJ6-F1
#
_cell.length_a   1.000
_cell.length_b   1.000
_cell.length_c   1.000
_cell.angle_alpha   90.00
_cell.angle_beta   90.00
_cell.angle_gamma   90.00
#
_symmetry.space_group_name_H-M   'P 1'
#
loop_
_entity.id
_entity.type
_entity.pdbx_description
1 polymer ?
#
loop_
_entity_poly.entity_id
_entity_poly.type
_entity_poly.pdbx_seq_one_letter_code
_entity_poly.pdbx_strand_id
1 'polypeptide(L)'
;MVEDVGFSKKFSVGIVGLGLIGGSIAKRLAATGSCKVYAYNRHQTMYKEARVLGITCVESVAELARMQPNVLILCNSLASMPEVLGEISRGINKQHTTLTDVGSVKGLVREQVKAAGLGDCYIGAHPMAGSEFTGWQASSAQLLDGALWAVSVDENSDFWRFLAVLRVIVSLCGNRALVLNDSIHDASAALISHMPHVVSTALANVLCGSENRNVALQMSAGSWRDMTRVALTDPDRTRAMVAENRRNVADLLGSVIEELSFAKKMLERSDGDSAVASDERAFFAKADSWREYKYKERAVACDELAGDLRELRFALDCAGDWQSQLIQSAQSGEQIVGVAFSDSAVACALRNSKW
;
A
#
# COMPACT_ATOMS: atom_id res chain seq x y z
N MET A 1 -8.70 20.62 -22.04
CA MET A 1 -8.29 19.27 -22.46
C MET A 1 -6.83 19.35 -22.85
N VAL A 2 -5.97 18.59 -22.19
CA VAL A 2 -4.54 18.56 -22.47
C VAL A 2 -4.33 17.86 -23.81
N GLU A 3 -3.78 18.55 -24.80
CA GLU A 3 -3.21 17.93 -25.99
C GLU A 3 -2.13 16.94 -25.52
N ASP A 4 -2.17 15.67 -25.95
CA ASP A 4 -1.38 14.52 -25.44
C ASP A 4 -2.04 13.65 -24.33
N VAL A 5 -3.34 13.38 -24.43
CA VAL A 5 -3.94 12.16 -23.83
C VAL A 5 -3.36 10.88 -24.45
N GLY A 6 -2.72 11.02 -25.63
CA GLY A 6 -1.89 10.00 -26.25
C GLY A 6 -0.61 9.79 -25.44
N PHE A 7 -0.62 8.74 -24.62
CA PHE A 7 0.50 8.17 -23.88
C PHE A 7 1.76 7.91 -24.74
N SER A 8 2.50 8.96 -25.10
CA SER A 8 3.67 8.89 -25.99
C SER A 8 4.94 8.45 -25.27
N LYS A 9 6.01 8.15 -26.04
CA LYS A 9 7.39 7.93 -25.56
C LYS A 9 7.97 9.12 -24.74
N LYS A 10 7.21 10.20 -24.54
CA LYS A 10 7.55 11.34 -23.68
C LYS A 10 7.07 11.18 -22.24
N PHE A 11 6.39 10.08 -21.87
CA PHE A 11 5.91 9.88 -20.50
C PHE A 11 7.06 9.89 -19.49
N SER A 12 6.87 10.57 -18.38
CA SER A 12 7.89 10.74 -17.36
C SER A 12 7.34 10.68 -15.95
N VAL A 13 8.15 10.12 -15.05
CA VAL A 13 7.81 9.93 -13.64
C VAL A 13 8.88 10.58 -12.79
N GLY A 14 8.46 11.47 -11.88
CA GLY A 14 9.30 12.02 -10.83
C GLY A 14 9.11 11.26 -9.53
N ILE A 15 10.19 11.01 -8.78
CA ILE A 15 10.14 10.29 -7.50
C ILE A 15 10.84 11.12 -6.42
N VAL A 16 10.13 11.43 -5.34
CA VAL A 16 10.69 12.06 -4.14
C VAL A 16 10.98 10.97 -3.11
N GLY A 17 12.26 10.72 -2.83
CA GLY A 17 12.72 9.70 -1.89
C GLY A 17 13.11 8.40 -2.58
N LEU A 18 14.37 8.03 -2.46
CA LEU A 18 14.96 6.78 -3.00
C LEU A 18 15.24 5.78 -1.87
N GLY A 19 14.25 5.59 -0.99
CA GLY A 19 14.26 4.54 0.04
C GLY A 19 13.90 3.16 -0.51
N LEU A 20 13.36 2.28 0.34
CA LEU A 20 12.94 0.93 -0.06
C LEU A 20 11.93 0.98 -1.22
N ILE A 21 10.81 1.67 -1.03
CA ILE A 21 9.71 1.71 -2.02
C ILE A 21 10.07 2.59 -3.21
N GLY A 22 10.46 3.84 -2.98
CA GLY A 22 10.79 4.77 -4.06
C GLY A 22 11.98 4.32 -4.92
N GLY A 23 13.00 3.71 -4.30
CA GLY A 23 14.11 3.09 -5.03
C GLY A 23 13.67 1.89 -5.87
N SER A 24 12.73 1.07 -5.35
CA SER A 24 12.21 -0.10 -6.06
C SER A 24 11.37 0.30 -7.27
N ILE A 25 10.53 1.32 -7.11
CA ILE A 25 9.77 1.94 -8.21
C ILE A 25 10.73 2.51 -9.26
N ALA A 26 11.74 3.29 -8.83
CA ALA A 26 12.70 3.89 -9.75
C ALA A 26 13.47 2.82 -10.56
N LYS A 27 13.96 1.76 -9.90
CA LYS A 27 14.64 0.62 -10.53
C LYS A 27 13.73 -0.11 -11.51
N ARG A 28 12.47 -0.38 -11.13
CA ARG A 28 11.48 -1.05 -11.99
C ARG A 28 11.18 -0.22 -13.22
N LEU A 29 10.85 1.05 -13.06
CA LEU A 29 10.52 1.96 -14.17
C LEU A 29 11.69 2.14 -15.12
N ALA A 30 12.90 2.35 -14.60
CA ALA A 30 14.10 2.50 -15.41
C ALA A 30 14.38 1.24 -16.25
N ALA A 31 14.20 0.05 -15.68
CA ALA A 31 14.37 -1.22 -16.39
C ALA A 31 13.38 -1.42 -17.55
N THR A 32 12.22 -0.76 -17.54
CA THR A 32 11.25 -0.84 -18.66
C THR A 32 11.72 -0.13 -19.93
N GLY A 33 12.60 0.87 -19.81
CA GLY A 33 13.00 1.75 -20.90
C GLY A 33 11.85 2.54 -21.56
N SER A 34 10.65 2.52 -20.98
CA SER A 34 9.41 3.02 -21.60
C SER A 34 8.97 4.40 -21.11
N CYS A 35 9.66 4.95 -20.09
CA CYS A 35 9.44 6.29 -19.56
C CYS A 35 10.76 6.92 -19.07
N LYS A 36 10.78 8.24 -18.92
CA LYS A 36 11.88 8.94 -18.24
C LYS A 36 11.66 8.92 -16.73
N VAL A 37 12.71 8.62 -15.97
CA VAL A 37 12.67 8.63 -14.50
C VAL A 37 13.52 9.77 -13.96
N TYR A 38 12.88 10.69 -13.25
CA TYR A 38 13.54 11.74 -12.48
C TYR A 38 13.44 11.40 -11.00
N ALA A 39 14.47 11.70 -10.22
CA ALA A 39 14.45 11.43 -8.80
C ALA A 39 15.15 12.50 -7.97
N TYR A 40 14.61 12.75 -6.79
CA TYR A 40 15.28 13.49 -5.73
C TYR A 40 15.37 12.61 -4.49
N ASN A 41 16.49 12.66 -3.78
CA ASN A 41 16.61 12.12 -2.43
C ASN A 41 17.39 13.08 -1.55
N ARG A 42 16.96 13.24 -0.29
CA ARG A 42 17.60 14.11 0.69
C ARG A 42 19.11 13.84 0.84
N HIS A 43 19.49 12.57 0.88
CA HIS A 43 20.90 12.14 0.90
C HIS A 43 21.29 11.61 -0.48
N GLN A 44 22.33 12.14 -1.08
CA GLN A 44 22.65 11.84 -2.48
C GLN A 44 23.63 10.68 -2.68
N THR A 45 23.90 9.91 -1.62
CA THR A 45 24.91 8.83 -1.61
C THR A 45 24.64 7.76 -2.68
N MET A 46 23.38 7.54 -3.07
CA MET A 46 22.98 6.59 -4.10
C MET A 46 22.96 7.15 -5.53
N TYR A 47 23.16 8.45 -5.75
CA TYR A 47 22.95 9.08 -7.06
C TYR A 47 23.87 8.49 -8.14
N LYS A 48 25.09 8.09 -7.79
CA LYS A 48 26.00 7.43 -8.74
C LYS A 48 25.40 6.13 -9.27
N GLU A 49 24.88 5.29 -8.39
CA GLU A 49 24.22 4.02 -8.76
C GLU A 49 22.92 4.26 -9.52
N ALA A 50 22.09 5.20 -9.06
CA ALA A 50 20.84 5.54 -9.72
C ALA A 50 21.06 6.03 -11.17
N ARG A 51 22.07 6.89 -11.39
CA ARG A 51 22.44 7.39 -12.73
C ARG A 51 22.91 6.27 -13.66
N VAL A 52 23.63 5.26 -13.16
CA VAL A 52 24.02 4.08 -13.96
C VAL A 52 22.80 3.32 -14.47
N LEU A 53 21.70 3.32 -13.70
CA LEU A 53 20.44 2.71 -14.11
C LEU A 53 19.61 3.59 -15.06
N GLY A 54 20.10 4.76 -15.47
CA GLY A 54 19.36 5.69 -16.33
C GLY A 54 18.38 6.62 -15.59
N ILE A 55 18.46 6.68 -14.26
CA ILE A 55 17.64 7.61 -13.46
C ILE A 55 18.32 8.99 -13.43
N THR A 56 17.57 10.02 -13.78
CA THR A 56 18.04 11.41 -13.74
C THR A 56 17.83 11.98 -12.35
N CYS A 57 18.91 12.14 -11.57
CA CYS A 57 18.84 12.67 -10.21
C CYS A 57 18.98 14.20 -10.19
N VAL A 58 18.07 14.88 -9.50
CA VAL A 58 18.04 16.34 -9.31
C VAL A 58 18.42 16.74 -7.88
N GLU A 59 18.69 18.02 -7.65
CA GLU A 59 19.29 18.50 -6.40
C GLU A 59 18.25 18.99 -5.38
N SER A 60 17.00 19.21 -5.79
CA SER A 60 15.90 19.64 -4.90
C SER A 60 14.52 19.15 -5.35
N VAL A 61 13.56 19.14 -4.42
CA VAL A 61 12.15 18.85 -4.73
C VAL A 61 11.59 19.91 -5.68
N ALA A 62 11.93 21.18 -5.48
CA ALA A 62 11.51 22.28 -6.34
C ALA A 62 12.03 22.14 -7.79
N GLU A 63 13.25 21.62 -7.98
CA GLU A 63 13.76 21.29 -9.32
C GLU A 63 12.97 20.13 -9.94
N LEU A 64 12.70 19.07 -9.18
CA LEU A 64 11.90 17.94 -9.64
C LEU A 64 10.51 18.36 -10.12
N ALA A 65 9.83 19.23 -9.36
CA ALA A 65 8.52 19.75 -9.74
C ALA A 65 8.58 20.59 -11.04
N ARG A 66 9.64 21.38 -11.23
CA ARG A 66 9.87 22.19 -12.45
C ARG A 66 10.20 21.36 -13.69
N MET A 67 10.63 20.11 -13.53
CA MET A 67 10.76 19.17 -14.66
C MET A 67 9.40 18.76 -15.25
N GLN A 68 8.29 19.07 -14.57
CA GLN A 68 6.92 18.77 -14.98
C GLN A 68 6.74 17.31 -15.38
N PRO A 69 7.04 16.33 -14.50
CA PRO A 69 6.75 14.94 -14.81
C PRO A 69 5.24 14.73 -14.98
N ASN A 70 4.84 13.73 -15.76
CA ASN A 70 3.42 13.38 -15.89
C ASN A 70 2.87 12.88 -14.55
N VAL A 71 3.66 12.09 -13.81
CA VAL A 71 3.34 11.61 -12.46
C VAL A 71 4.50 11.93 -11.51
N LEU A 72 4.20 12.60 -10.39
CA LEU A 72 5.15 12.84 -9.30
C LEU A 72 4.77 12.00 -8.09
N ILE A 73 5.63 11.05 -7.71
CA ILE A 73 5.39 10.07 -6.65
C ILE A 73 6.15 10.47 -5.39
N LEU A 74 5.42 10.67 -4.30
CA LEU A 74 5.96 11.00 -2.99
C LEU A 74 6.25 9.73 -2.18
N CYS A 75 7.54 9.40 -2.04
CA CYS A 75 8.07 8.25 -1.30
C CYS A 75 8.85 8.67 -0.04
N ASN A 76 8.72 9.92 0.39
CA ASN A 76 9.25 10.41 1.65
C ASN A 76 8.42 9.94 2.86
N SER A 77 8.93 10.12 4.07
CA SER A 77 8.17 9.81 5.29
C SER A 77 6.97 10.75 5.43
N LEU A 78 5.87 10.26 6.00
CA LEU A 78 4.67 11.07 6.26
C LEU A 78 4.96 12.28 7.16
N ALA A 79 5.93 12.17 8.08
CA ALA A 79 6.41 13.28 8.88
C ALA A 79 7.04 14.43 8.08
N SER A 80 7.67 14.15 6.93
CA SER A 80 8.28 15.16 6.05
C SER A 80 7.35 15.64 4.93
N MET A 81 6.15 15.06 4.84
CA MET A 81 5.19 15.35 3.77
C MET A 81 4.78 16.83 3.69
N PRO A 82 4.49 17.55 4.81
CA PRO A 82 4.12 18.97 4.73
C PRO A 82 5.22 19.86 4.13
N GLU A 83 6.49 19.60 4.48
CA GLU A 83 7.64 20.35 3.94
C GLU A 83 7.79 20.10 2.43
N VAL A 84 7.78 18.82 2.02
CA VAL A 84 7.87 18.42 0.61
C VAL A 84 6.74 19.01 -0.22
N LEU A 85 5.50 18.92 0.25
CA LEU A 85 4.34 19.50 -0.43
C LEU A 85 4.43 21.02 -0.54
N GLY A 86 4.96 21.70 0.49
CA GLY A 86 5.19 23.14 0.49
C GLY A 86 6.25 23.58 -0.53
N GLU A 87 7.24 22.74 -0.84
CA GLU A 87 8.17 22.99 -1.95
C GLU A 87 7.53 22.76 -3.32
N ILE A 88 6.78 21.68 -3.47
CA ILE A 88 6.10 21.32 -4.73
C ILE A 88 5.08 22.39 -5.13
N SER A 89 4.28 22.88 -4.19
CA SER A 89 3.21 23.84 -4.46
C SER A 89 3.68 25.17 -5.06
N ARG A 90 4.96 25.51 -4.89
CA ARG A 90 5.56 26.75 -5.45
C ARG A 90 5.83 26.69 -6.95
N GLY A 91 5.87 25.51 -7.56
CA GLY A 91 6.35 25.37 -8.94
C GLY A 91 5.75 24.23 -9.76
N ILE A 92 4.84 23.43 -9.21
CA ILE A 92 4.17 22.36 -9.95
C ILE A 92 3.19 22.91 -10.99
N ASN A 93 3.25 22.37 -12.21
CA ASN A 93 2.24 22.60 -13.23
C ASN A 93 1.07 21.64 -13.00
N LYS A 94 0.06 22.07 -12.25
CA LYS A 94 -1.09 21.22 -11.90
C LYS A 94 -1.90 20.75 -13.12
N GLN A 95 -1.90 21.52 -14.21
CA GLN A 95 -2.60 21.16 -15.43
C GLN A 95 -1.93 19.99 -16.17
N HIS A 96 -0.67 19.69 -15.85
CA HIS A 96 0.11 18.63 -16.47
C HIS A 96 0.42 17.48 -15.50
N THR A 97 0.94 17.78 -14.31
CA THR A 97 1.45 16.80 -13.37
C THR A 97 0.34 16.24 -12.49
N THR A 98 0.27 14.92 -12.39
CA THR A 98 -0.50 14.21 -11.37
C THR A 98 0.40 13.88 -10.19
N LEU A 99 0.01 14.32 -9.00
CA LEU A 99 0.66 14.00 -7.74
C LEU A 99 0.10 12.68 -7.20
N THR A 100 0.98 11.82 -6.68
CA THR A 100 0.59 10.61 -5.95
C THR A 100 1.60 10.33 -4.86
N ASP A 101 1.29 9.40 -3.97
CA ASP A 101 2.15 9.01 -2.86
C ASP A 101 2.21 7.48 -2.72
N VAL A 102 2.97 6.99 -1.73
CA VAL A 102 3.02 5.56 -1.37
C VAL A 102 2.82 5.32 0.13
N GLY A 103 2.33 6.32 0.87
CA GLY A 103 2.15 6.30 2.31
C GLY A 103 1.15 5.25 2.79
N SER A 104 1.32 4.76 4.01
CA SER A 104 0.45 3.71 4.58
C SER A 104 -0.87 4.22 5.15
N VAL A 105 -1.09 5.54 5.16
CA VAL A 105 -2.32 6.20 5.65
C VAL A 105 -2.77 7.23 4.63
N LYS A 106 -3.97 7.08 4.07
CA LYS A 106 -4.46 7.89 2.95
C LYS A 106 -5.21 9.14 3.40
N GLY A 107 -6.00 9.06 4.47
CA GLY A 107 -6.73 10.22 4.99
C GLY A 107 -5.78 11.35 5.38
N LEU A 108 -4.73 11.04 6.17
CA LEU A 108 -3.73 12.02 6.59
C LEU A 108 -3.00 12.67 5.41
N VAL A 109 -2.58 11.87 4.42
CA VAL A 109 -1.88 12.41 3.24
C VAL A 109 -2.83 13.31 2.45
N ARG A 110 -4.09 12.91 2.23
CA ARG A 110 -5.05 13.74 1.51
C ARG A 110 -5.31 15.06 2.22
N GLU A 111 -5.42 15.05 3.55
CA GLU A 111 -5.53 16.29 4.33
C GLU A 111 -4.32 17.21 4.12
N GLN A 112 -3.10 16.68 4.19
CA GLN A 112 -1.87 17.44 3.98
C GLN A 112 -1.77 18.00 2.56
N VAL A 113 -2.13 17.20 1.55
CA VAL A 113 -2.19 17.62 0.14
C VAL A 113 -3.21 18.73 -0.07
N LYS A 114 -4.42 18.61 0.51
CA LYS A 114 -5.45 19.65 0.46
C LYS A 114 -4.97 20.94 1.13
N ALA A 115 -4.31 20.84 2.30
CA ALA A 115 -3.74 21.98 3.00
C ALA A 115 -2.63 22.70 2.21
N ALA A 116 -1.85 21.96 1.41
CA ALA A 116 -0.86 22.53 0.49
C ALA A 116 -1.49 23.11 -0.80
N GLY A 117 -2.82 23.04 -0.94
CA GLY A 117 -3.54 23.49 -2.12
C GLY A 117 -3.27 22.62 -3.34
N LEU A 118 -2.98 21.33 -3.18
CA LEU A 118 -2.64 20.39 -4.28
C LEU A 118 -3.70 19.30 -4.49
N GLY A 119 -4.86 19.41 -3.83
CA GLY A 119 -5.91 18.39 -3.88
C GLY A 119 -6.49 18.14 -5.27
N ASP A 120 -6.51 19.16 -6.13
CA ASP A 120 -7.00 19.13 -7.51
C ASP A 120 -6.05 18.40 -8.49
N CYS A 121 -4.84 18.05 -8.05
CA CYS A 121 -3.90 17.27 -8.86
C CYS A 121 -3.47 15.94 -8.25
N TYR A 122 -4.15 15.46 -7.22
CA TYR A 122 -3.71 14.32 -6.43
C TYR A 122 -4.59 13.07 -6.55
N ILE A 123 -3.93 11.92 -6.65
CA ILE A 123 -4.54 10.59 -6.53
C ILE A 123 -3.67 9.78 -5.56
N GLY A 124 -4.24 9.32 -4.45
CA GLY A 124 -3.49 8.57 -3.44
C GLY A 124 -3.18 7.15 -3.91
N ALA A 125 -2.02 6.61 -3.54
CA ALA A 125 -1.70 5.22 -3.82
C ALA A 125 -0.89 4.59 -2.69
N HIS A 126 -0.98 3.28 -2.49
CA HIS A 126 -0.23 2.55 -1.48
C HIS A 126 0.10 1.15 -2.00
N PRO A 127 1.37 0.87 -2.35
CA PRO A 127 1.78 -0.48 -2.68
C PRO A 127 1.72 -1.36 -1.43
N MET A 128 1.03 -2.50 -1.53
CA MET A 128 1.08 -3.58 -0.54
C MET A 128 2.36 -4.40 -0.72
N ALA A 129 3.49 -3.70 -0.63
CA ALA A 129 4.84 -4.22 -0.75
C ALA A 129 5.69 -3.63 0.35
N GLY A 130 6.67 -4.40 0.84
CA GLY A 130 7.55 -3.94 1.89
C GLY A 130 8.34 -5.08 2.51
N SER A 131 9.34 -4.70 3.28
CA SER A 131 10.11 -5.58 4.14
C SER A 131 10.43 -4.84 5.43
N GLU A 132 11.01 -5.56 6.39
CA GLU A 132 11.60 -5.01 7.61
C GLU A 132 12.85 -4.15 7.32
N PHE A 133 13.42 -4.20 6.12
CA PHE A 133 14.61 -3.44 5.71
C PHE A 133 14.29 -2.05 5.17
N THR A 134 15.29 -1.17 5.11
CA THR A 134 15.12 0.23 4.68
C THR A 134 16.25 0.69 3.75
N GLY A 135 16.03 1.83 3.08
CA GLY A 135 17.05 2.48 2.24
C GLY A 135 17.18 1.95 0.81
N TRP A 136 18.02 2.62 0.03
CA TRP A 136 18.26 2.30 -1.38
C TRP A 136 18.85 0.90 -1.59
N GLN A 137 19.73 0.45 -0.70
CA GLN A 137 20.40 -0.84 -0.78
C GLN A 137 19.42 -2.00 -0.62
N ALA A 138 18.35 -1.82 0.17
CA ALA A 138 17.27 -2.80 0.30
C ALA A 138 16.26 -2.73 -0.86
N SER A 139 16.31 -1.70 -1.71
CA SER A 139 15.38 -1.54 -2.82
C SER A 139 15.71 -2.48 -3.98
N SER A 140 14.68 -3.01 -4.63
CA SER A 140 14.80 -3.98 -5.71
C SER A 140 13.62 -3.85 -6.68
N ALA A 141 13.87 -4.00 -7.98
CA ALA A 141 12.77 -4.00 -8.96
C ALA A 141 11.78 -5.14 -8.69
N GLN A 142 12.26 -6.25 -8.16
CA GLN A 142 11.49 -7.44 -7.81
C GLN A 142 10.63 -7.26 -6.55
N LEU A 143 10.88 -6.23 -5.72
CA LEU A 143 10.04 -5.95 -4.54
C LEU A 143 8.57 -5.71 -4.92
N LEU A 144 8.35 -5.22 -6.15
CA LEU A 144 7.02 -4.94 -6.67
C LEU A 144 6.39 -6.13 -7.40
N ASP A 145 7.08 -7.26 -7.58
CA ASP A 145 6.52 -8.37 -8.37
C ASP A 145 5.22 -8.90 -7.75
N GLY A 146 4.16 -8.91 -8.55
CA GLY A 146 2.82 -9.33 -8.12
C GLY A 146 2.14 -8.42 -7.09
N ALA A 147 2.76 -7.30 -6.68
CA ALA A 147 2.21 -6.47 -5.61
C ALA A 147 0.88 -5.82 -6.02
N LEU A 148 -0.06 -5.81 -5.07
CA LEU A 148 -1.32 -5.09 -5.17
C LEU A 148 -1.09 -3.65 -4.69
N TRP A 149 -1.68 -2.68 -5.38
CA TRP A 149 -1.67 -1.28 -4.96
C TRP A 149 -3.09 -0.86 -4.61
N ALA A 150 -3.29 -0.30 -3.41
CA ALA A 150 -4.52 0.41 -3.11
C ALA A 150 -4.44 1.82 -3.71
N VAL A 151 -5.35 2.17 -4.60
CA VAL A 151 -5.47 3.50 -5.21
C VAL A 151 -6.66 4.19 -4.56
N SER A 152 -6.41 5.32 -3.91
CA SER A 152 -7.42 6.04 -3.15
C SER A 152 -7.95 7.26 -3.90
N VAL A 153 -9.26 7.31 -4.09
CA VAL A 153 -9.98 8.37 -4.80
C VAL A 153 -11.06 8.99 -3.91
N ASP A 154 -11.40 10.24 -4.19
CA ASP A 154 -12.54 10.96 -3.62
C ASP A 154 -13.43 11.53 -4.74
N GLU A 155 -14.53 12.17 -4.38
CA GLU A 155 -15.49 12.75 -5.31
C GLU A 155 -14.89 13.86 -6.21
N ASN A 156 -13.74 14.43 -5.82
CA ASN A 156 -13.05 15.48 -6.55
C ASN A 156 -11.89 14.95 -7.40
N SER A 157 -11.67 13.63 -7.39
CA SER A 157 -10.58 13.01 -8.14
C SER A 157 -10.89 13.01 -9.64
N ASP A 158 -10.00 13.61 -10.44
CA ASP A 158 -10.12 13.63 -11.89
C ASP A 158 -9.82 12.25 -12.51
N PHE A 159 -10.65 11.79 -13.44
CA PHE A 159 -10.48 10.48 -14.07
C PHE A 159 -9.15 10.34 -14.82
N TRP A 160 -8.74 11.36 -15.59
CA TRP A 160 -7.49 11.30 -16.34
C TRP A 160 -6.25 11.18 -15.43
N ARG A 161 -6.29 11.74 -14.21
CA ARG A 161 -5.22 11.63 -13.22
C ARG A 161 -5.18 10.23 -12.63
N PHE A 162 -6.35 9.66 -12.34
CA PHE A 162 -6.47 8.27 -11.95
C PHE A 162 -5.86 7.34 -13.02
N LEU A 163 -6.14 7.58 -14.31
CA LEU A 163 -5.54 6.82 -15.40
C LEU A 163 -4.02 6.99 -15.49
N ALA A 164 -3.48 8.18 -15.19
CA ALA A 164 -2.04 8.40 -15.16
C ALA A 164 -1.35 7.56 -14.07
N VAL A 165 -1.93 7.51 -12.86
CA VAL A 165 -1.45 6.65 -11.76
C VAL A 165 -1.61 5.17 -12.11
N LEU A 166 -2.76 4.79 -12.68
CA LEU A 166 -3.03 3.41 -13.05
C LEU A 166 -2.09 2.92 -14.16
N ARG A 167 -1.69 3.79 -15.09
CA ARG A 167 -0.66 3.45 -16.10
C ARG A 167 0.68 3.14 -15.45
N VAL A 168 1.10 3.92 -14.45
CA VAL A 168 2.35 3.65 -13.72
C VAL A 168 2.26 2.27 -13.05
N ILE A 169 1.18 2.01 -12.32
CA ILE A 169 1.01 0.79 -11.55
C ILE A 169 0.88 -0.43 -12.48
N VAL A 170 -0.13 -0.45 -13.35
CA VAL A 170 -0.51 -1.64 -14.11
C VAL A 170 0.37 -1.81 -15.34
N SER A 171 0.51 -0.77 -16.17
CA SER A 171 1.17 -0.91 -17.47
C SER A 171 2.70 -0.84 -17.38
N LEU A 172 3.26 0.02 -16.52
CA LEU A 172 4.72 0.20 -16.41
C LEU A 172 5.33 -0.73 -15.36
N CYS A 173 4.74 -0.84 -14.17
CA CYS A 173 5.29 -1.70 -13.13
C CYS A 173 4.81 -3.16 -13.25
N GLY A 174 3.75 -3.45 -14.00
CA GLY A 174 3.18 -4.79 -14.15
C GLY A 174 2.41 -5.25 -12.91
N ASN A 175 1.84 -4.30 -12.16
CA ASN A 175 1.17 -4.54 -10.89
C ASN A 175 -0.35 -4.61 -11.03
N ARG A 176 -1.01 -4.88 -9.90
CA ARG A 176 -2.47 -4.87 -9.78
C ARG A 176 -2.90 -3.66 -8.95
N ALA A 177 -4.11 -3.16 -9.18
CA ALA A 177 -4.68 -2.06 -8.43
C ALA A 177 -6.05 -2.42 -7.83
N LEU A 178 -6.32 -1.92 -6.63
CA LEU A 178 -7.61 -1.97 -5.95
C LEU A 178 -8.04 -0.52 -5.68
N VAL A 179 -9.23 -0.11 -6.11
CA VAL A 179 -9.66 1.29 -5.96
C VAL A 179 -10.57 1.43 -4.75
N LEU A 180 -10.22 2.34 -3.84
CA LEU A 180 -10.91 2.56 -2.57
C LEU A 180 -11.07 4.07 -2.33
N ASN A 181 -11.82 4.43 -1.29
CA ASN A 181 -11.70 5.75 -0.67
C ASN A 181 -10.73 5.68 0.52
N ASP A 182 -10.35 6.84 1.06
CA ASP A 182 -9.37 6.93 2.14
C ASP A 182 -9.81 6.19 3.41
N SER A 183 -11.10 6.24 3.76
CA SER A 183 -11.61 5.64 4.99
C SER A 183 -11.62 4.11 4.93
N ILE A 184 -12.05 3.52 3.82
CA ILE A 184 -11.99 2.07 3.60
C ILE A 184 -10.53 1.60 3.59
N HIS A 185 -9.65 2.34 2.92
CA HIS A 185 -8.21 2.04 2.94
C HIS A 185 -7.65 2.03 4.37
N ASP A 186 -7.83 3.12 5.12
CA ASP A 186 -7.20 3.27 6.43
C ASP A 186 -7.76 2.28 7.45
N ALA A 187 -9.06 1.97 7.41
CA ALA A 187 -9.65 0.91 8.23
C ALA A 187 -9.08 -0.46 7.87
N SER A 188 -8.95 -0.77 6.57
CA SER A 188 -8.41 -2.04 6.10
C SER A 188 -6.93 -2.21 6.44
N ALA A 189 -6.12 -1.17 6.23
CA ALA A 189 -4.70 -1.15 6.58
C ALA A 189 -4.50 -1.29 8.10
N ALA A 190 -5.38 -0.68 8.91
CA ALA A 190 -5.35 -0.88 10.35
C ALA A 190 -5.61 -2.35 10.72
N LEU A 191 -6.62 -2.96 10.12
CA LEU A 191 -7.02 -4.35 10.38
C LEU A 191 -5.92 -5.36 10.02
N ILE A 192 -5.32 -5.22 8.85
CA ILE A 192 -4.43 -6.25 8.28
C ILE A 192 -2.93 -5.95 8.46
N SER A 193 -2.57 -4.74 8.92
CA SER A 193 -1.16 -4.33 9.07
C SER A 193 -0.90 -3.63 10.40
N HIS A 194 -1.52 -2.47 10.67
CA HIS A 194 -1.11 -1.65 11.81
C HIS A 194 -1.42 -2.29 13.17
N MET A 195 -2.63 -2.82 13.35
CA MET A 195 -3.00 -3.55 14.58
C MET A 195 -2.13 -4.80 14.77
N PRO A 196 -1.90 -5.65 13.75
CA PRO A 196 -0.96 -6.78 13.86
C PRO A 196 0.44 -6.38 14.34
N HIS A 197 1.00 -5.25 13.89
CA HIS A 197 2.28 -4.75 14.40
C HIS A 197 2.25 -4.45 15.91
N VAL A 198 1.16 -3.86 16.42
CA VAL A 198 1.01 -3.59 17.86
C VAL A 198 0.88 -4.89 18.64
N VAL A 199 0.04 -5.82 18.19
CA VAL A 199 -0.15 -7.13 18.84
C VAL A 199 1.15 -7.93 18.85
N SER A 200 1.87 -7.96 17.72
CA SER A 200 3.18 -8.63 17.60
C SER A 200 4.21 -8.03 18.55
N THR A 201 4.25 -6.70 18.68
CA THR A 201 5.13 -5.99 19.63
C THR A 201 4.77 -6.32 21.07
N ALA A 202 3.48 -6.33 21.41
CA ALA A 202 3.00 -6.71 22.75
C ALA A 202 3.40 -8.15 23.11
N LEU A 203 3.26 -9.09 22.17
CA LEU A 203 3.70 -10.47 22.35
C LEU A 203 5.22 -10.57 22.60
N ALA A 204 6.02 -9.86 21.82
CA ALA A 204 7.47 -9.80 22.03
C ALA A 204 7.85 -9.22 23.41
N ASN A 205 7.15 -8.19 23.87
CA ASN A 205 7.36 -7.60 25.18
C ASN A 205 7.09 -8.59 26.33
N VAL A 206 6.08 -9.45 26.21
CA VAL A 206 5.79 -10.51 27.19
C VAL A 206 6.96 -11.50 27.29
N LEU A 207 7.55 -11.91 26.16
CA LEU A 207 8.74 -12.76 26.19
C LEU A 207 9.92 -12.03 26.87
N CYS A 208 10.18 -10.78 26.49
CA CYS A 208 11.28 -9.99 27.06
C CYS A 208 11.17 -9.84 28.59
N GLY A 209 9.95 -9.72 29.12
CA GLY A 209 9.67 -9.65 30.55
C GLY A 209 9.69 -10.98 31.30
N SER A 210 9.77 -12.13 30.60
CA SER A 210 9.73 -13.45 31.23
C SER A 210 11.09 -13.86 31.82
N GLU A 211 11.05 -14.49 33.00
CA GLU A 211 12.20 -15.19 33.59
C GLU A 211 12.63 -16.40 32.73
N ASN A 212 11.68 -17.05 32.06
CA ASN A 212 11.90 -18.24 31.25
C ASN A 212 12.32 -17.93 29.80
N ARG A 213 12.56 -16.66 29.45
CA ARG A 213 12.80 -16.21 28.07
C ARG A 213 13.86 -17.00 27.31
N ASN A 214 14.95 -17.39 27.99
CA ASN A 214 16.04 -18.13 27.37
C ASN A 214 15.63 -19.55 26.96
N VAL A 215 14.91 -20.25 27.84
CA VAL A 215 14.39 -21.60 27.56
C VAL A 215 13.31 -21.53 26.48
N ALA A 216 12.38 -20.58 26.61
CA ALA A 216 11.31 -20.36 25.65
C ALA A 216 11.85 -20.09 24.23
N LEU A 217 12.92 -19.28 24.10
CA LEU A 217 13.56 -19.02 22.81
C LEU A 217 14.19 -20.28 22.20
N GLN A 218 14.81 -21.14 22.99
CA GLN A 218 15.38 -22.41 22.50
C GLN A 218 14.30 -23.38 22.01
N MET A 219 13.09 -23.30 22.57
CA MET A 219 11.94 -24.10 22.18
C MET A 219 11.07 -23.43 21.10
N SER A 220 11.42 -22.22 20.66
CA SER A 220 10.62 -21.46 19.70
C SER A 220 10.66 -22.08 18.30
N ALA A 221 9.51 -22.06 17.62
CA ALA A 221 9.34 -22.66 16.30
C ALA A 221 8.53 -21.72 15.37
N GLY A 222 7.82 -22.29 14.39
CA GLY A 222 7.09 -21.52 13.37
C GLY A 222 6.04 -20.56 13.94
N SER A 223 5.28 -20.98 14.96
CA SER A 223 4.25 -20.12 15.57
C SER A 223 4.82 -18.83 16.15
N TRP A 224 5.89 -18.94 16.93
CA TRP A 224 6.60 -17.78 17.47
C TRP A 224 7.17 -16.91 16.35
N ARG A 225 7.92 -17.52 15.43
CA ARG A 225 8.54 -16.83 14.29
C ARG A 225 7.54 -15.99 13.51
N ASP A 226 6.40 -16.57 13.13
CA ASP A 226 5.42 -15.91 12.27
C ASP A 226 4.68 -14.80 13.02
N MET A 227 4.33 -15.03 14.30
CA MET A 227 3.64 -14.05 15.14
C MET A 227 4.52 -12.86 15.52
N THR A 228 5.84 -13.04 15.63
CA THR A 228 6.77 -11.96 16.02
C THR A 228 7.60 -11.38 14.89
N ARG A 229 7.46 -11.88 13.65
CA ARG A 229 8.24 -11.40 12.50
C ARG A 229 8.12 -9.89 12.31
N VAL A 230 6.90 -9.35 12.39
CA VAL A 230 6.65 -7.92 12.14
C VAL A 230 7.10 -7.02 13.29
N ALA A 231 7.30 -7.57 14.50
CA ALA A 231 7.92 -6.87 15.62
C ALA A 231 9.43 -6.59 15.42
N LEU A 232 10.06 -7.20 14.42
CA LEU A 232 11.44 -6.90 14.02
C LEU A 232 11.58 -5.58 13.24
N THR A 233 10.46 -4.97 12.86
CA THR A 233 10.48 -3.65 12.22
C THR A 233 10.97 -2.60 13.20
N ASP A 234 11.76 -1.64 12.70
CA ASP A 234 12.22 -0.48 13.48
C ASP A 234 11.08 0.14 14.33
N PRO A 235 11.29 0.32 15.65
CA PRO A 235 10.23 0.81 16.54
C PRO A 235 9.70 2.20 16.17
N ASP A 236 10.56 3.10 15.68
CA ASP A 236 10.13 4.45 15.29
C ASP A 236 9.29 4.43 14.02
N ARG A 237 9.63 3.55 13.07
CA ARG A 237 8.79 3.29 11.89
C ARG A 237 7.41 2.75 12.29
N THR A 238 7.35 1.74 13.16
CA THR A 238 6.08 1.19 13.64
C THR A 238 5.27 2.26 14.40
N ARG A 239 5.93 3.03 15.26
CA ARG A 239 5.30 4.14 16.02
C ARG A 239 4.68 5.17 15.09
N ALA A 240 5.40 5.61 14.05
CA ALA A 240 4.91 6.58 13.08
C ALA A 240 3.64 6.06 12.38
N MET A 241 3.74 4.87 11.78
CA MET A 241 2.62 4.22 11.06
C MET A 241 1.37 4.06 11.94
N VAL A 242 1.53 3.61 13.18
CA VAL A 242 0.42 3.43 14.13
C VAL A 242 -0.15 4.78 14.59
N ALA A 243 0.71 5.76 14.88
CA ALA A 243 0.27 7.07 15.37
C ALA A 243 -0.54 7.85 14.32
N GLU A 244 -0.25 7.64 13.05
CA GLU A 244 -0.92 8.27 11.91
C GLU A 244 -2.32 7.67 11.67
N ASN A 245 -2.56 6.42 12.09
CA ASN A 245 -3.85 5.73 11.97
C ASN A 245 -4.44 5.33 13.33
N ARG A 246 -4.15 6.11 14.38
CA ARG A 246 -4.36 5.71 15.78
C ARG A 246 -5.78 5.33 16.16
N ARG A 247 -6.79 5.98 15.55
CA ARG A 247 -8.21 5.76 15.90
C ARG A 247 -8.64 4.36 15.47
N ASN A 248 -8.46 4.04 14.19
CA ASN A 248 -8.75 2.70 13.66
C ASN A 248 -7.96 1.62 14.41
N VAL A 249 -6.68 1.88 14.74
CA VAL A 249 -5.88 0.91 15.51
C VAL A 249 -6.41 0.72 16.93
N ALA A 250 -6.76 1.78 17.64
CA ALA A 250 -7.29 1.71 19.00
C ALA A 250 -8.61 0.92 19.05
N ASP A 251 -9.52 1.17 18.11
CA ASP A 251 -10.80 0.47 18.03
C ASP A 251 -10.60 -1.04 17.83
N LEU A 252 -9.71 -1.42 16.90
CA LEU A 252 -9.37 -2.83 16.63
C LEU A 252 -8.65 -3.52 17.79
N LEU A 253 -7.79 -2.79 18.51
CA LEU A 253 -7.16 -3.32 19.72
C LEU A 253 -8.21 -3.62 20.79
N GLY A 254 -9.28 -2.82 20.89
CA GLY A 254 -10.44 -3.12 21.73
C GLY A 254 -11.01 -4.50 21.43
N SER A 255 -11.27 -4.80 20.15
CA SER A 255 -11.77 -6.12 19.73
C SER A 255 -10.80 -7.26 20.04
N VAL A 256 -9.48 -7.06 19.84
CA VAL A 256 -8.48 -8.09 20.20
C VAL A 256 -8.44 -8.31 21.71
N ILE A 257 -8.53 -7.26 22.51
CA ILE A 257 -8.56 -7.36 23.98
C ILE A 257 -9.79 -8.14 24.44
N GLU A 258 -10.95 -7.94 23.80
CA GLU A 258 -12.17 -8.70 24.10
C GLU A 258 -11.99 -10.20 23.82
N GLU A 259 -11.47 -10.58 22.64
CA GLU A 259 -11.20 -11.98 22.30
C GLU A 259 -10.21 -12.64 23.27
N LEU A 260 -9.11 -11.95 23.60
CA LEU A 260 -8.11 -12.46 24.54
C LEU A 260 -8.66 -12.55 25.98
N SER A 261 -9.49 -11.60 26.39
CA SER A 261 -10.14 -11.61 27.70
C SER A 261 -11.15 -12.74 27.81
N PHE A 262 -11.91 -13.01 26.75
CA PHE A 262 -12.80 -14.16 26.67
C PHE A 262 -12.00 -15.47 26.79
N ALA A 263 -10.95 -15.64 25.99
CA ALA A 263 -10.09 -16.83 26.02
C ALA A 263 -9.45 -17.04 27.41
N LYS A 264 -8.95 -15.98 28.05
CA LYS A 264 -8.42 -16.04 29.41
C LYS A 264 -9.47 -16.56 30.41
N LYS A 265 -10.66 -15.95 30.43
CA LYS A 265 -11.74 -16.34 31.34
C LYS A 265 -12.20 -17.79 31.12
N MET A 266 -12.22 -18.23 29.88
CA MET A 266 -12.53 -19.60 29.50
C MET A 266 -11.51 -20.58 30.10
N LEU A 267 -10.21 -20.30 29.94
CA LEU A 267 -9.11 -21.13 30.49
C LEU A 267 -9.02 -21.12 32.02
N GLU A 268 -9.59 -20.11 32.69
CA GLU A 268 -9.64 -20.03 34.16
C GLU A 268 -10.77 -20.88 34.78
N ARG A 269 -11.67 -21.46 33.96
CA ARG A 269 -12.74 -22.36 34.43
C ARG A 269 -12.20 -23.79 34.59
N SER A 270 -12.79 -24.57 35.50
CA SER A 270 -12.36 -25.94 35.80
C SER A 270 -12.85 -26.98 34.79
N ASP A 271 -11.97 -27.94 34.42
CA ASP A 271 -12.12 -28.98 33.37
C ASP A 271 -13.33 -29.93 33.48
N GLY A 272 -14.11 -29.87 34.57
CA GLY A 272 -15.22 -30.80 34.84
C GLY A 272 -16.57 -30.41 34.24
N ASP A 273 -16.68 -29.24 33.61
CA ASP A 273 -17.95 -28.71 33.10
C ASP A 273 -18.04 -28.88 31.57
N SER A 274 -19.02 -29.67 31.12
CA SER A 274 -19.30 -29.87 29.69
C SER A 274 -19.54 -28.57 28.90
N ALA A 275 -19.97 -27.50 29.57
CA ALA A 275 -20.11 -26.18 28.96
C ALA A 275 -18.73 -25.56 28.61
N VAL A 276 -17.70 -25.80 29.42
CA VAL A 276 -16.32 -25.30 29.18
C VAL A 276 -15.74 -25.93 27.93
N ALA A 277 -15.86 -27.25 27.76
CA ALA A 277 -15.37 -27.95 26.57
C ALA A 277 -16.12 -27.59 25.27
N SER A 278 -17.33 -27.02 25.38
CA SER A 278 -18.09 -26.47 24.26
C SER A 278 -17.60 -25.07 23.89
N ASP A 279 -17.39 -24.21 24.89
CA ASP A 279 -16.88 -22.84 24.72
C ASP A 279 -15.47 -22.84 24.08
N GLU A 280 -14.60 -23.75 24.50
CA GLU A 280 -13.25 -23.91 23.92
C GLU A 280 -13.30 -24.28 22.44
N ARG A 281 -14.10 -25.29 22.09
CA ARG A 281 -14.27 -25.69 20.69
C ARG A 281 -14.83 -24.56 19.84
N ALA A 282 -15.83 -23.84 20.35
CA ALA A 282 -16.42 -22.71 19.65
C ALA A 282 -15.40 -21.58 19.42
N PHE A 283 -14.60 -21.23 20.43
CA PHE A 283 -13.55 -20.21 20.30
C PHE A 283 -12.54 -20.58 19.22
N PHE A 284 -11.99 -21.79 19.28
CA PHE A 284 -11.00 -22.21 18.29
C PHE A 284 -11.62 -22.42 16.90
N ALA A 285 -12.90 -22.78 16.76
CA ALA A 285 -13.60 -22.91 15.47
C ALA A 285 -14.04 -21.57 14.86
N LYS A 286 -14.12 -20.47 15.64
CA LYS A 286 -14.65 -19.17 15.19
C LYS A 286 -14.02 -18.63 13.91
N ALA A 287 -12.74 -18.95 13.65
CA ALA A 287 -11.99 -18.53 12.47
C ALA A 287 -11.98 -19.56 11.33
N ASP A 288 -12.93 -20.50 11.27
CA ASP A 288 -12.95 -21.56 10.24
C ASP A 288 -13.06 -21.01 8.81
N SER A 289 -13.83 -19.94 8.58
CA SER A 289 -13.90 -19.29 7.26
C SER A 289 -12.53 -18.81 6.76
N TRP A 290 -11.71 -18.25 7.65
CA TRP A 290 -10.33 -17.88 7.34
C TRP A 290 -9.46 -19.09 7.03
N ARG A 291 -9.62 -20.20 7.76
CA ARG A 291 -8.88 -21.45 7.49
C ARG A 291 -9.24 -22.02 6.13
N GLU A 292 -10.53 -22.14 5.84
CA GLU A 292 -11.02 -22.61 4.55
C GLU A 292 -10.48 -21.77 3.39
N TYR A 293 -10.49 -20.45 3.54
CA TYR A 293 -9.88 -19.55 2.57
C TYR A 293 -8.40 -19.87 2.36
N LYS A 294 -7.58 -19.92 3.43
CA LYS A 294 -6.14 -20.19 3.31
C LYS A 294 -5.84 -21.58 2.75
N TYR A 295 -6.68 -22.58 3.04
CA TYR A 295 -6.54 -23.91 2.45
C TYR A 295 -6.81 -23.88 0.94
N LYS A 296 -7.87 -23.20 0.49
CA LYS A 296 -8.17 -23.00 -0.94
C LYS A 296 -7.03 -22.25 -1.63
N GLU A 297 -6.53 -21.17 -1.03
CA GLU A 297 -5.43 -20.38 -1.59
C GLU A 297 -4.15 -21.22 -1.78
N ARG A 298 -3.78 -22.04 -0.78
CA ARG A 298 -2.62 -22.94 -0.86
C ARG A 298 -2.79 -24.03 -1.92
N ALA A 299 -4.01 -24.55 -2.09
CA ALA A 299 -4.31 -25.53 -3.12
C ALA A 299 -4.24 -24.92 -4.53
N VAL A 300 -4.75 -23.68 -4.71
CA VAL A 300 -4.72 -22.95 -5.98
C VAL A 300 -3.32 -22.43 -6.33
N ALA A 301 -2.44 -22.19 -5.37
CA ALA A 301 -1.04 -21.85 -5.66
C ALA A 301 -0.28 -22.95 -6.47
N CYS A 302 -0.86 -24.15 -6.61
CA CYS A 302 -0.38 -25.22 -7.47
C CYS A 302 -0.99 -25.23 -8.90
N ASP A 303 -1.95 -24.36 -9.22
CA ASP A 303 -2.64 -24.29 -10.52
C ASP A 303 -2.76 -22.83 -10.98
N GLU A 304 -2.13 -22.47 -12.11
CA GLU A 304 -2.09 -21.08 -12.58
C GLU A 304 -3.50 -20.51 -12.86
N LEU A 305 -3.88 -19.48 -12.09
CA LEU A 305 -4.70 -18.31 -12.47
C LEU A 305 -5.90 -18.53 -13.42
N ALA A 306 -6.80 -19.45 -13.11
CA ALA A 306 -8.12 -19.54 -13.75
C ALA A 306 -9.18 -18.75 -12.95
N GLY A 307 -9.30 -17.45 -13.22
CA GLY A 307 -10.41 -16.63 -12.73
C GLY A 307 -11.06 -15.87 -13.90
N ASP A 308 -12.39 -15.79 -13.91
CA ASP A 308 -13.11 -15.06 -14.96
C ASP A 308 -12.68 -13.59 -14.98
N LEU A 309 -12.23 -13.13 -16.14
CA LEU A 309 -11.89 -11.74 -16.38
C LEU A 309 -13.16 -10.98 -16.74
N ARG A 310 -13.50 -9.98 -15.92
CA ARG A 310 -14.55 -9.01 -16.22
C ARG A 310 -13.92 -7.76 -16.78
N GLU A 311 -14.60 -7.07 -17.68
CA GLU A 311 -14.13 -5.80 -18.24
C GLU A 311 -15.07 -4.67 -17.86
N LEU A 312 -14.52 -3.55 -17.37
CA LEU A 312 -15.22 -2.28 -17.25
C LEU A 312 -14.67 -1.29 -18.27
N ARG A 313 -15.56 -0.59 -18.97
CA ARG A 313 -15.19 0.41 -19.98
C ARG A 313 -15.67 1.79 -19.57
N PHE A 314 -14.78 2.78 -19.69
CA PHE A 314 -15.05 4.17 -19.38
C PHE A 314 -14.63 5.04 -20.56
N ALA A 315 -15.38 6.11 -20.85
CA ALA A 315 -14.93 7.15 -21.76
C ALA A 315 -13.71 7.88 -21.16
N LEU A 316 -12.78 8.39 -21.98
CA LEU A 316 -11.58 9.08 -21.47
C LEU A 316 -11.92 10.39 -20.72
N ASP A 317 -13.02 11.03 -21.09
CA ASP A 317 -13.57 12.23 -20.46
C ASP A 317 -14.66 11.91 -19.43
N CYS A 318 -14.70 10.68 -18.90
CA CYS A 318 -15.71 10.24 -17.96
C CYS A 318 -15.79 11.17 -16.73
N ALA A 319 -16.87 11.94 -16.67
CA ALA A 319 -17.30 12.70 -15.49
C ALA A 319 -18.36 11.94 -14.67
N GLY A 320 -18.69 10.71 -15.07
CA GLY A 320 -19.69 9.87 -14.41
C GLY A 320 -19.20 9.22 -13.11
N ASP A 321 -20.02 8.33 -12.56
CA ASP A 321 -19.80 7.67 -11.26
C ASP A 321 -18.77 6.53 -11.31
N TRP A 322 -17.61 6.78 -11.93
CA TRP A 322 -16.56 5.77 -12.10
C TRP A 322 -15.92 5.40 -10.76
N GLN A 323 -15.81 6.35 -9.82
CA GLN A 323 -15.27 6.12 -8.49
C GLN A 323 -16.10 5.08 -7.75
N SER A 324 -17.42 5.28 -7.65
CA SER A 324 -18.29 4.34 -6.91
C SER A 324 -18.33 2.97 -7.55
N GLN A 325 -18.33 2.89 -8.90
CA GLN A 325 -18.27 1.60 -9.60
C GLN A 325 -16.98 0.82 -9.27
N LEU A 326 -15.83 1.48 -9.28
CA LEU A 326 -14.56 0.83 -8.97
C LEU A 326 -14.42 0.50 -7.47
N ILE A 327 -14.97 1.33 -6.58
CA ILE A 327 -15.03 1.04 -5.14
C ILE A 327 -15.92 -0.17 -4.86
N GLN A 328 -17.10 -0.26 -5.47
CA GLN A 328 -17.99 -1.42 -5.33
C GLN A 328 -17.36 -2.70 -5.88
N SER A 329 -16.65 -2.59 -7.01
CA SER A 329 -15.87 -3.69 -7.58
C SER A 329 -14.77 -4.15 -6.61
N ALA A 330 -14.03 -3.22 -6.00
CA ALA A 330 -13.05 -3.56 -4.97
C ALA A 330 -13.66 -4.25 -3.74
N GLN A 331 -14.82 -3.79 -3.27
CA GLN A 331 -15.54 -4.38 -2.14
C GLN A 331 -16.07 -5.79 -2.43
N SER A 332 -16.31 -6.14 -3.70
CA SER A 332 -16.66 -7.50 -4.12
C SER A 332 -15.43 -8.40 -4.35
N GLY A 333 -14.23 -7.90 -4.04
CA GLY A 333 -12.97 -8.63 -4.16
C GLY A 333 -12.34 -8.57 -5.55
N GLU A 334 -12.81 -7.68 -6.44
CA GLU A 334 -12.21 -7.51 -7.76
C GLU A 334 -11.02 -6.54 -7.73
N GLN A 335 -9.97 -6.88 -8.49
CA GLN A 335 -8.76 -6.08 -8.65
C GLN A 335 -8.55 -5.77 -10.12
N ILE A 336 -8.11 -4.56 -10.45
CA ILE A 336 -7.66 -4.20 -11.79
C ILE A 336 -6.32 -4.87 -12.04
N VAL A 337 -6.27 -5.67 -13.11
CA VAL A 337 -5.08 -6.45 -13.50
C VAL A 337 -4.58 -6.12 -14.90
N GLY A 338 -5.31 -5.31 -15.65
CA GLY A 338 -4.95 -4.88 -16.99
C GLY A 338 -5.68 -3.60 -17.36
N VAL A 339 -5.04 -2.78 -18.19
CA VAL A 339 -5.63 -1.55 -18.72
C VAL A 339 -5.28 -1.43 -20.20
N ALA A 340 -6.28 -1.23 -21.03
CA ALA A 340 -6.13 -0.99 -22.46
C ALA A 340 -6.77 0.35 -22.84
N PHE A 341 -6.02 1.16 -23.57
CA PHE A 341 -6.45 2.49 -24.02
C PHE A 341 -6.83 2.42 -25.51
N SER A 342 -7.93 3.06 -25.88
CA SER A 342 -8.31 3.37 -27.26
C SER A 342 -8.46 4.89 -27.44
N ASP A 343 -8.77 5.34 -28.65
CA ASP A 343 -8.88 6.78 -28.97
C ASP A 343 -9.96 7.52 -28.16
N SER A 344 -10.98 6.80 -27.65
CA SER A 344 -12.12 7.41 -26.94
C SER A 344 -12.44 6.77 -25.59
N ALA A 345 -11.83 5.63 -25.25
CA ALA A 345 -12.17 4.89 -24.05
C ALA A 345 -10.96 4.20 -23.41
N VAL A 346 -11.15 3.79 -22.17
CA VAL A 346 -10.27 2.90 -21.44
C VAL A 346 -11.04 1.69 -20.97
N ALA A 347 -10.44 0.51 -21.16
CA ALA A 347 -10.94 -0.76 -20.66
C ALA A 347 -10.06 -1.23 -19.50
N CYS A 348 -10.68 -1.46 -18.34
CA CYS A 348 -10.05 -2.03 -17.15
C CYS A 348 -10.44 -3.51 -17.05
N ALA A 349 -9.45 -4.39 -17.16
CA ALA A 349 -9.62 -5.81 -16.90
C ALA A 349 -9.58 -6.06 -15.39
N LEU A 350 -10.65 -6.64 -14.87
CA LEU A 350 -10.87 -6.96 -13.47
C LEU A 350 -10.76 -8.46 -13.27
N ARG A 351 -10.19 -8.85 -12.14
CA ARG A 351 -10.11 -10.24 -11.71
C ARG A 351 -10.55 -10.34 -10.27
N ASN A 352 -11.48 -11.25 -9.99
CA ASN A 352 -11.87 -11.51 -8.61
C ASN A 352 -10.76 -12.27 -7.88
N SER A 353 -10.23 -11.69 -6.82
CA SER A 353 -9.45 -12.43 -5.83
C SER A 353 -10.44 -13.05 -4.86
N LYS A 354 -10.93 -14.26 -5.16
CA LYS A 354 -11.93 -14.97 -4.35
C LYS A 354 -11.49 -15.01 -2.90
N TRP A 355 -12.24 -14.36 -2.00
CA TRP A 355 -12.28 -14.64 -0.57
C TRP A 355 -13.59 -15.38 -0.27
#